data_AF-E7DE07-F1
#
_entry.id   AF-E7DE07-F1
#
_cell.length_a   1.000
_cell.length_b   1.000
_cell.length_c   1.000
_cell.angle_alpha   90.00
_cell.angle_beta   90.00
_cell.angle_gamma   90.00
#
_symmetry.space_group_name_H-M   'P 1'
#
loop_
_entity.id
_entity.type
_entity.pdbx_description
1 polymer ?
#
loop_
_entity_poly.entity_id
_entity_poly.type
_entity_poly.pdbx_seq_one_letter_code
_entity_poly.pdbx_strand_id
1 'polypeptide(L)'
;RQSPAGQVSDFQIVAEYDDEKALTKLAEKSDLLTYEFENVDQNVLARVQKRTGVLVPQGVQLLMITSNRINEKNFLRNHGLPTTDFAKVASPSEFKVAVKRLGLPAILKTVSGGYDGHGQRDINSEQDVKNLLEEWPKGLLAILEKRVDFVKEISVMVSRDNQDQVKLWPITENQHKN
;
A
#
# COMPACT_ATOMS: atom_id res chain seq x y z
N ARG A 1 21.59 9.83 9.50
CA ARG A 1 21.72 11.30 9.40
C ARG A 1 22.03 11.81 7.98
N GLN A 2 22.30 10.95 6.98
CA GLN A 2 22.33 11.33 5.57
C GLN A 2 21.51 10.28 4.80
N SER A 3 20.35 10.67 4.26
CA SER A 3 19.58 9.81 3.35
C SER A 3 20.19 9.88 1.94
N PRO A 4 19.90 8.93 1.03
CA PRO A 4 20.31 9.04 -0.37
C PRO A 4 19.88 10.38 -1.01
N ALA A 5 18.62 10.79 -0.82
CA ALA A 5 18.11 12.07 -1.34
C ALA A 5 18.81 13.30 -0.70
N GLY A 6 19.12 13.24 0.60
CA GLY A 6 19.78 14.35 1.30
C GLY A 6 21.20 14.66 0.79
N GLN A 7 21.86 13.70 0.14
CA GLN A 7 23.20 13.91 -0.45
C GLN A 7 23.17 14.75 -1.73
N VAL A 8 22.01 14.88 -2.37
CA VAL A 8 21.81 15.58 -3.65
C VAL A 8 20.79 16.71 -3.54
N SER A 9 20.36 17.06 -2.33
CA SER A 9 19.39 18.13 -2.06
C SER A 9 20.09 19.40 -1.57
N ASP A 10 19.56 20.57 -1.93
CA ASP A 10 20.08 21.87 -1.46
C ASP A 10 19.99 22.02 0.07
N PHE A 11 19.00 21.37 0.69
CA PHE A 11 18.85 21.30 2.14
C PHE A 11 18.20 19.98 2.58
N GLN A 12 18.39 19.63 3.85
CA GLN A 12 17.81 18.43 4.45
C GLN A 12 17.13 18.77 5.78
N ILE A 13 15.91 18.26 5.98
CA ILE A 13 15.21 18.27 7.28
C ILE A 13 15.21 16.84 7.81
N VAL A 14 15.79 16.63 8.99
CA VAL A 14 15.80 15.32 9.67
C VAL A 14 14.72 15.32 10.75
N ALA A 15 13.63 14.62 10.49
CA ALA A 15 12.50 14.46 11.39
C ALA A 15 11.73 13.18 11.04
N GLU A 16 10.81 12.77 11.91
CA GLU A 16 9.86 11.71 11.61
C GLU A 16 8.81 12.17 10.59
N TYR A 17 8.20 11.22 9.87
CA TYR A 17 7.25 11.52 8.79
C TYR A 17 5.92 12.12 9.29
N ASP A 18 5.61 11.99 10.58
CA ASP A 18 4.43 12.54 11.23
C ASP A 18 4.70 13.88 11.96
N ASP A 19 5.93 14.40 11.91
CA ASP A 19 6.27 15.70 12.49
C ASP A 19 5.69 16.84 11.65
N GLU A 20 4.50 17.29 12.03
CA GLU A 20 3.79 18.39 11.39
C GLU A 20 4.60 19.69 11.34
N LYS A 21 5.44 19.97 12.34
CA LYS A 21 6.27 21.18 12.35
C LYS A 21 7.40 21.07 11.33
N ALA A 22 8.03 19.91 11.24
CA ALA A 22 9.07 19.66 10.23
C ALA A 22 8.49 19.71 8.82
N LEU A 23 7.33 19.09 8.59
CA LEU A 23 6.66 19.13 7.28
C LEU A 23 6.20 20.55 6.91
N THR A 24 5.74 21.35 7.89
CA THR A 24 5.43 22.78 7.67
C THR A 24 6.68 23.55 7.22
N LYS A 25 7.84 23.33 7.86
CA LYS A 25 9.09 23.98 7.44
C LYS A 25 9.53 23.57 6.03
N LEU A 26 9.29 22.30 5.65
CA LEU A 26 9.55 21.84 4.29
C LEU A 26 8.64 22.55 3.29
N ALA A 27 7.33 22.65 3.60
CA ALA A 27 6.35 23.36 2.80
C ALA A 27 6.69 24.84 2.61
N GLU A 28 7.09 25.55 3.66
CA GLU A 28 7.48 26.97 3.59
C GLU A 28 8.74 27.23 2.75
N LYS A 29 9.54 26.19 2.50
CA LYS A 29 10.78 26.26 1.69
C LYS A 29 10.62 25.71 0.28
N SER A 30 9.42 25.29 -0.11
CA SER A 30 9.18 24.60 -1.37
C SER A 30 8.00 25.22 -2.11
N ASP A 31 8.11 25.38 -3.43
CA ASP A 31 6.97 25.82 -4.25
C ASP A 31 5.88 24.74 -4.36
N LEU A 32 6.29 23.48 -4.28
CA LEU A 32 5.42 22.30 -4.27
C LEU A 32 6.04 21.17 -3.46
N LEU A 33 5.21 20.22 -3.01
CA LEU A 33 5.64 18.99 -2.37
C LEU A 33 5.23 17.76 -3.20
N THR A 34 6.11 16.76 -3.18
CA THR A 34 5.89 15.39 -3.66
C THR A 34 6.29 14.42 -2.55
N TYR A 35 5.82 13.17 -2.63
CA TYR A 35 6.24 12.10 -1.72
C TYR A 35 6.85 10.93 -2.49
N GLU A 36 7.87 10.32 -1.88
CA GLU A 36 8.50 9.07 -2.35
C GLU A 36 7.97 7.87 -1.54
N PHE A 37 7.79 8.04 -0.23
CA PHE A 37 7.45 6.95 0.67
C PHE A 37 5.92 6.84 0.86
N GLU A 38 5.39 5.63 0.73
CA GLU A 38 3.94 5.37 0.83
C GLU A 38 3.39 5.51 2.26
N ASN A 39 4.25 5.47 3.27
CA ASN A 39 3.87 5.61 4.69
C ASN A 39 3.95 7.06 5.22
N VAL A 40 3.91 8.07 4.35
CA VAL A 40 3.71 9.46 4.80
C VAL A 40 2.37 9.57 5.54
N ASP A 41 2.33 10.28 6.67
CA ASP A 41 1.07 10.56 7.35
C ASP A 41 0.22 11.51 6.50
N GLN A 42 -0.79 10.93 5.87
CA GLN A 42 -1.67 11.60 4.92
C GLN A 42 -2.51 12.68 5.61
N ASN A 43 -2.82 12.52 6.91
CA ASN A 43 -3.55 13.52 7.68
C ASN A 43 -2.66 14.72 7.99
N VAL A 44 -1.39 14.49 8.37
CA VAL A 44 -0.41 15.55 8.59
C VAL A 44 -0.17 16.31 7.29
N LEU A 45 0.05 15.62 6.17
CA LEU A 45 0.24 16.25 4.86
C LEU A 45 -0.98 17.11 4.46
N ALA A 46 -2.20 16.59 4.62
CA ALA A 46 -3.41 17.36 4.33
C ALA A 46 -3.57 18.60 5.23
N ARG A 47 -3.21 18.52 6.52
CA ARG A 47 -3.22 19.67 7.43
C ARG A 47 -2.17 20.72 7.04
N VAL A 48 -0.95 20.30 6.72
CA VAL A 48 0.12 21.20 6.27
C VAL A 48 -0.25 21.88 4.96
N GLN A 49 -0.77 21.13 3.98
CA GLN A 49 -1.26 21.68 2.72
C GLN A 49 -2.34 22.75 2.97
N LYS A 50 -3.35 22.45 3.79
CA LYS A 50 -4.42 23.39 4.13
C LYS A 50 -3.89 24.65 4.82
N ARG A 51 -2.88 24.51 5.68
CA ARG A 51 -2.32 25.61 6.48
C ARG A 51 -1.41 26.52 5.67
N THR A 52 -0.53 25.95 4.85
CA THR A 52 0.54 26.67 4.16
C THR A 52 0.14 27.11 2.75
N GLY A 53 -0.85 26.45 2.15
CA GLY A 53 -1.22 26.65 0.75
C GLY A 53 -0.23 26.02 -0.24
N VAL A 54 0.79 25.30 0.23
CA VAL A 54 1.76 24.62 -0.65
C VAL A 54 1.03 23.66 -1.58
N LEU A 55 1.45 23.61 -2.85
CA LEU A 55 0.86 22.70 -3.81
C LEU A 55 1.34 21.27 -3.53
N VAL A 56 0.38 20.33 -3.50
CA VAL A 56 0.66 18.88 -3.48
C VAL A 56 -0.07 18.28 -4.68
N PRO A 57 0.52 18.32 -5.90
CA PRO A 57 -0.20 17.99 -7.13
C PRO A 57 -0.75 16.56 -7.16
N GLN A 58 -0.06 15.62 -6.50
CA GLN A 58 -0.50 14.23 -6.38
C GLN A 58 -1.74 14.06 -5.48
N GLY A 59 -2.01 15.04 -4.61
CA GLY A 59 -2.99 14.92 -3.52
C GLY A 59 -2.70 13.76 -2.55
N VAL A 60 -3.62 13.53 -1.63
CA VAL A 60 -3.53 12.46 -0.61
C VAL A 60 -4.48 11.30 -0.86
N GLN A 61 -5.44 11.44 -1.79
CA GLN A 61 -6.49 10.46 -2.00
C GLN A 61 -5.97 9.12 -2.52
N LEU A 62 -5.03 9.14 -3.46
CA LEU A 62 -4.46 7.92 -4.00
C LEU A 62 -3.70 7.15 -2.91
N LEU A 63 -2.91 7.84 -2.07
CA LEU A 63 -2.24 7.26 -0.92
C LEU A 63 -3.22 6.62 0.08
N MET A 64 -4.39 7.24 0.34
CA MET A 64 -5.43 6.66 1.22
C MET A 64 -5.99 5.35 0.67
N ILE A 65 -6.09 5.27 -0.67
CA ILE A 65 -6.62 4.08 -1.35
C ILE A 65 -5.58 2.96 -1.34
N THR A 66 -4.33 3.25 -1.73
CA THR A 66 -3.28 2.24 -1.92
C THR A 66 -2.66 1.75 -0.61
N SER A 67 -2.72 2.52 0.48
CA SER A 67 -2.18 2.11 1.78
C SER A 67 -2.99 1.02 2.49
N ASN A 68 -4.18 0.68 1.96
CA ASN A 68 -5.05 -0.35 2.49
C ASN A 68 -5.51 -1.32 1.40
N ARG A 69 -5.11 -2.58 1.50
CA ARG A 69 -5.38 -3.61 0.47
C ARG A 69 -6.88 -3.83 0.20
N ILE A 70 -7.75 -3.60 1.18
CA ILE A 70 -9.21 -3.68 0.99
C ILE A 70 -9.69 -2.50 0.16
N ASN A 71 -9.25 -1.28 0.52
CA ASN A 71 -9.61 -0.06 -0.22
C ASN A 71 -9.10 -0.14 -1.66
N GLU A 72 -7.85 -0.55 -1.85
CA GLU A 72 -7.22 -0.74 -3.16
C GLU A 72 -8.03 -1.72 -4.02
N LYS A 73 -8.32 -2.93 -3.53
CA LYS A 73 -9.08 -3.92 -4.32
C LYS A 73 -10.50 -3.48 -4.62
N ASN A 74 -11.17 -2.85 -3.65
CA ASN A 74 -12.51 -2.30 -3.87
C ASN A 74 -12.48 -1.17 -4.90
N PHE A 75 -11.48 -0.28 -4.85
CA PHE A 75 -11.28 0.77 -5.83
C PHE A 75 -11.14 0.19 -7.24
N LEU A 76 -10.26 -0.80 -7.42
CA LEU A 76 -10.08 -1.47 -8.71
C LEU A 76 -11.38 -2.12 -9.22
N ARG A 77 -12.07 -2.90 -8.36
CA ARG A 77 -13.34 -3.56 -8.71
C ARG A 77 -14.44 -2.56 -9.07
N ASN A 78 -14.54 -1.45 -8.35
CA ASN A 78 -15.52 -0.40 -8.63
C ASN A 78 -15.27 0.29 -9.99
N HIS A 79 -14.04 0.24 -10.50
CA HIS A 79 -13.67 0.72 -11.84
C HIS A 79 -13.65 -0.39 -12.90
N GLY A 80 -14.23 -1.56 -12.61
CA GLY A 80 -14.31 -2.67 -13.56
C GLY A 80 -12.99 -3.41 -13.81
N LEU A 81 -11.95 -3.15 -13.00
CA LEU A 81 -10.68 -3.85 -13.11
C LEU A 81 -10.71 -5.14 -12.28
N PRO A 82 -10.27 -6.28 -12.86
CA PRO A 82 -10.29 -7.54 -12.17
C PRO A 82 -9.26 -7.57 -11.04
N THR A 83 -9.62 -8.18 -9.92
CA THR A 83 -8.69 -8.53 -8.84
C THR A 83 -8.98 -9.95 -8.38
N THR A 84 -7.97 -10.65 -7.85
CA THR A 84 -8.19 -11.97 -7.23
C THR A 84 -9.28 -11.90 -6.18
N ASP A 85 -10.03 -12.99 -6.02
CA ASP A 85 -11.03 -13.10 -4.98
C ASP A 85 -10.41 -13.01 -3.61
N PHE A 86 -11.03 -12.18 -2.76
CA PHE A 86 -10.53 -11.89 -1.43
C PHE A 86 -11.66 -11.79 -0.41
N ALA A 87 -11.30 -11.94 0.86
CA ALA A 87 -12.17 -11.76 2.00
C ALA A 87 -11.46 -10.91 3.07
N LYS A 88 -12.16 -9.95 3.67
CA LYS A 88 -11.71 -9.34 4.92
C LYS A 88 -11.74 -10.38 6.02
N VAL A 89 -10.70 -10.37 6.86
CA VAL A 89 -10.54 -11.26 8.01
C VAL A 89 -10.08 -10.43 9.20
N ALA A 90 -10.97 -10.26 10.19
CA ALA A 90 -10.69 -9.58 11.45
C ALA A 90 -10.79 -10.50 12.68
N SER A 91 -11.11 -11.77 12.49
CA SER A 91 -11.29 -12.74 13.58
C SER A 91 -11.11 -14.20 13.11
N PRO A 92 -10.90 -15.14 14.05
CA PRO A 92 -10.79 -16.57 13.73
C PRO A 92 -12.03 -17.13 13.03
N SER A 93 -13.23 -16.64 13.37
CA SER A 93 -14.48 -17.08 12.74
C SER A 93 -14.59 -16.58 11.30
N GLU A 94 -14.27 -15.31 11.05
CA GLU A 94 -14.21 -14.74 9.70
C GLU A 94 -13.17 -15.46 8.83
N PHE A 95 -12.02 -15.81 9.40
CA PHE A 95 -11.00 -16.58 8.68
C PHE A 95 -11.51 -17.94 8.21
N LYS A 96 -12.17 -18.71 9.09
CA LYS A 96 -12.76 -20.00 8.71
C LYS A 96 -13.80 -19.87 7.59
N VAL A 97 -14.65 -18.84 7.66
CA VAL A 97 -15.64 -18.56 6.62
C VAL A 97 -14.96 -18.18 5.30
N ALA A 98 -13.91 -17.35 5.36
CA ALA A 98 -13.13 -16.95 4.20
C ALA A 98 -12.44 -18.14 3.53
N VAL A 99 -11.80 -19.03 4.29
CA VAL A 99 -11.15 -20.25 3.78
C VAL A 99 -12.18 -21.14 3.08
N LYS A 100 -13.33 -21.39 3.70
CA LYS A 100 -14.40 -22.19 3.09
C LYS A 100 -14.93 -21.57 1.79
N ARG A 101 -14.96 -20.24 1.70
CA ARG A 101 -15.45 -19.51 0.52
C ARG A 101 -14.43 -19.47 -0.62
N LEU A 102 -13.17 -19.19 -0.33
CA LEU A 102 -12.13 -18.93 -1.33
C LEU A 102 -11.38 -20.20 -1.74
N GLY A 103 -11.36 -21.21 -0.87
CA GLY A 103 -10.56 -22.41 -1.03
C GLY A 103 -9.07 -22.18 -0.76
N LEU A 104 -8.30 -23.25 -0.92
CA LEU A 104 -6.85 -23.28 -0.82
C LEU A 104 -6.25 -23.68 -2.18
N PRO A 105 -5.02 -23.25 -2.53
CA PRO A 105 -4.14 -22.40 -1.72
C PRO A 105 -4.59 -20.93 -1.70
N ALA A 106 -4.29 -20.26 -0.59
CA ALA A 106 -4.61 -18.86 -0.35
C ALA A 106 -3.43 -18.14 0.32
N ILE A 107 -3.44 -16.81 0.29
CA ILE A 107 -2.43 -15.97 0.92
C ILE A 107 -3.14 -15.01 1.86
N LEU A 108 -2.78 -15.05 3.15
CA LEU A 108 -3.25 -14.09 4.15
C LEU A 108 -2.29 -12.90 4.18
N LYS A 109 -2.81 -11.68 4.06
CA LYS A 109 -2.02 -10.44 4.04
C LYS A 109 -2.60 -9.43 5.01
N THR A 110 -1.78 -8.76 5.83
CA THR A 110 -2.24 -7.62 6.63
C THR A 110 -2.82 -6.55 5.72
N VAL A 111 -3.86 -5.85 6.18
CA VAL A 111 -4.51 -4.82 5.35
C VAL A 111 -3.62 -3.62 5.06
N SER A 112 -2.66 -3.32 5.93
CA SER A 112 -1.71 -2.22 5.82
C SER A 112 -0.32 -2.63 6.35
N GLY A 113 0.68 -1.81 6.05
CA GLY A 113 2.05 -1.92 6.60
C GLY A 113 2.86 -3.14 6.12
N GLY A 114 2.38 -3.86 5.10
CA GLY A 114 3.12 -4.99 4.52
C GLY A 114 3.94 -4.55 3.31
N TYR A 115 5.25 -4.81 3.33
CA TYR A 115 6.22 -4.57 2.25
C TYR A 115 7.15 -5.80 2.11
N ASP A 116 7.69 -6.08 0.92
CA ASP A 116 8.66 -7.16 0.68
C ASP A 116 8.31 -8.53 1.31
N GLY A 117 7.04 -8.95 1.22
CA GLY A 117 6.55 -10.19 1.82
C GLY A 117 6.27 -10.12 3.34
N HIS A 118 6.67 -9.05 4.03
CA HIS A 118 6.26 -8.81 5.41
C HIS A 118 4.75 -8.63 5.52
N GLY A 119 4.18 -9.16 6.60
CA GLY A 119 2.73 -9.16 6.83
C GLY A 119 1.97 -10.14 5.93
N GLN A 120 2.64 -11.10 5.30
CA GLN A 120 2.01 -12.13 4.47
C GLN A 120 2.29 -13.53 5.01
N ARG A 121 1.31 -14.43 4.91
CA ARG A 121 1.42 -15.84 5.29
C ARG A 121 0.71 -16.70 4.25
N ASP A 122 1.42 -17.68 3.72
CA ASP A 122 0.83 -18.70 2.84
C ASP A 122 -0.06 -19.64 3.66
N ILE A 123 -1.25 -19.94 3.12
CA ILE A 123 -2.21 -20.90 3.66
C ILE A 123 -2.46 -21.92 2.54
N ASN A 124 -1.67 -22.99 2.52
CA ASN A 124 -1.69 -23.97 1.43
C ASN A 124 -2.50 -25.22 1.79
N SER A 125 -2.69 -25.48 3.08
CA SER A 125 -3.32 -26.69 3.59
C SER A 125 -4.25 -26.43 4.79
N GLU A 126 -5.11 -27.40 5.08
CA GLU A 126 -5.92 -27.41 6.30
C GLU A 126 -5.06 -27.39 7.58
N GLN A 127 -3.82 -27.88 7.51
CA GLN A 127 -2.90 -27.80 8.64
C GLN A 127 -2.44 -26.36 8.88
N ASP A 128 -2.18 -25.57 7.82
CA ASP A 128 -1.85 -24.15 7.96
C ASP A 128 -3.00 -23.36 8.58
N VAL A 129 -4.24 -23.72 8.20
CA VAL A 129 -5.46 -23.14 8.78
C VAL A 129 -5.52 -23.41 10.28
N LYS A 130 -5.30 -24.66 10.72
CA LYS A 130 -5.26 -25.03 12.14
C LYS A 130 -4.18 -24.27 12.90
N ASN A 131 -2.95 -24.27 12.36
CA ASN A 131 -1.81 -23.61 12.98
C ASN A 131 -2.08 -22.11 13.20
N LEU A 132 -2.63 -21.41 12.21
CA LEU A 132 -2.97 -19.99 12.35
C LEU A 132 -4.08 -19.76 13.39
N LEU A 133 -5.05 -20.66 13.50
CA LEU A 133 -6.12 -20.55 14.48
C LEU A 133 -5.64 -20.76 15.92
N GLU A 134 -4.67 -21.64 16.11
CA GLU A 134 -4.01 -21.87 17.41
C GLU A 134 -3.14 -20.68 17.82
N GLU A 135 -2.46 -20.06 16.86
CA GLU A 135 -1.55 -18.93 17.05
C GLU A 135 -2.16 -17.60 16.59
N TRP A 136 -3.46 -17.40 16.80
CA TRP A 136 -4.16 -16.26 16.22
C TRP A 136 -3.57 -14.92 16.70
N PRO A 137 -3.02 -14.07 15.80
CA PRO A 137 -2.38 -12.84 16.22
C PRO A 137 -3.40 -11.84 16.78
N LYS A 138 -3.08 -11.27 17.95
CA LYS A 138 -3.94 -10.28 18.61
C LYS A 138 -4.09 -9.05 17.72
N GLY A 139 -5.34 -8.63 17.49
CA GLY A 139 -5.64 -7.45 16.69
C GLY A 139 -5.40 -7.61 15.19
N LEU A 140 -5.24 -8.84 14.68
CA LEU A 140 -5.05 -9.09 13.26
C LEU A 140 -6.21 -8.54 12.45
N LEU A 141 -5.89 -7.64 11.52
CA LEU A 141 -6.76 -7.20 10.46
C LEU A 141 -6.08 -7.51 9.12
N ALA A 142 -6.67 -8.44 8.38
CA ALA A 142 -6.09 -9.00 7.18
C ALA A 142 -7.11 -9.13 6.05
N ILE A 143 -6.59 -9.45 4.87
CA ILE A 143 -7.33 -10.06 3.78
C ILE A 143 -6.81 -11.47 3.54
N LEU A 144 -7.72 -12.40 3.26
CA LEU A 144 -7.37 -13.68 2.64
C LEU A 144 -7.63 -13.55 1.14
N GLU A 145 -6.61 -13.81 0.33
CA GLU A 145 -6.69 -13.81 -1.13
C GLU A 145 -6.57 -15.23 -1.67
N LYS A 146 -7.40 -15.59 -2.64
CA LYS A 146 -7.19 -16.83 -3.40
C LYS A 146 -5.87 -16.72 -4.17
N ARG A 147 -5.04 -17.74 -4.10
CA ARG A 147 -3.79 -17.77 -4.86
C ARG A 147 -4.13 -17.88 -6.35
N VAL A 148 -3.49 -17.04 -7.16
CA VAL A 148 -3.62 -17.06 -8.62
C VAL A 148 -2.50 -17.91 -9.18
N ASP A 149 -2.86 -18.89 -10.01
CA ASP A 149 -1.90 -19.64 -10.81
C ASP A 149 -1.61 -18.83 -12.09
N PHE A 150 -0.61 -17.95 -12.00
CA PHE A 150 -0.22 -17.08 -13.11
C PHE A 150 1.05 -17.60 -13.80
N VAL A 151 1.16 -17.35 -15.10
CA VAL A 151 2.34 -17.74 -15.89
C VAL A 151 3.47 -16.70 -15.76
N LYS A 152 3.11 -15.42 -15.66
CA LYS A 152 4.02 -14.29 -15.54
C LYS A 152 3.43 -13.20 -14.65
N GLU A 153 4.32 -12.48 -13.98
CA GLU A 153 3.98 -11.23 -13.31
C GLU A 153 4.51 -10.07 -14.14
N ILE A 154 3.68 -9.06 -14.37
CA ILE A 154 4.04 -7.90 -15.18
C ILE A 154 3.66 -6.61 -14.45
N SER A 155 4.36 -5.52 -14.75
CA SER A 155 4.01 -4.17 -14.31
C SER A 155 4.03 -3.21 -15.49
N VAL A 156 3.28 -2.12 -15.34
CA VAL A 156 3.29 -0.98 -16.26
C VAL A 156 3.36 0.28 -15.40
N MET A 157 4.30 1.16 -15.73
CA MET A 157 4.34 2.49 -15.10
C MET A 157 3.49 3.46 -15.92
N VAL A 158 2.79 4.33 -15.22
CA VAL A 158 1.91 5.34 -15.79
C VAL A 158 2.20 6.68 -15.12
N SER A 159 2.32 7.73 -15.92
CA SER A 159 2.38 9.11 -15.42
C SER A 159 1.25 9.92 -16.02
N ARG A 160 0.64 10.78 -15.20
CA ARG A 160 -0.35 11.77 -15.63
C ARG A 160 0.11 13.15 -15.18
N ASP A 161 0.11 14.11 -16.09
CA ASP A 161 0.43 15.51 -15.77
C ASP A 161 -0.83 16.31 -15.37
N ASN A 162 -0.65 17.60 -15.09
CA ASN A 162 -1.73 18.51 -14.70
C ASN A 162 -2.64 18.95 -15.86
N GLN A 163 -2.33 18.54 -17.10
CA GLN A 163 -3.14 18.75 -18.30
C GLN A 163 -3.86 17.46 -18.73
N ASP A 164 -3.91 16.47 -17.84
CA ASP A 164 -4.50 15.15 -18.07
C ASP A 164 -3.81 14.32 -19.14
N GLN A 165 -2.59 14.68 -19.54
CA GLN A 165 -1.83 13.88 -20.48
C GLN A 165 -1.27 12.65 -19.78
N VAL A 166 -1.56 11.49 -20.36
CA VAL A 166 -1.13 10.20 -19.84
C VAL A 166 0.00 9.65 -20.72
N LYS A 167 1.09 9.24 -20.07
CA LYS A 167 2.16 8.46 -20.70
C LYS A 167 2.28 7.09 -20.05
N LEU A 168 2.49 6.10 -20.89
CA LEU A 168 2.69 4.71 -20.51
C LEU A 168 4.14 4.32 -20.80
N TRP A 169 4.77 3.65 -19.84
CA TRP A 169 6.04 2.97 -20.08
C TRP A 169 5.79 1.58 -20.68
N PRO A 170 6.81 0.98 -21.30
CA PRO A 170 6.74 -0.42 -21.72
C PRO A 170 6.33 -1.34 -20.57
N ILE A 171 5.63 -2.42 -20.90
CA ILE A 171 5.34 -3.50 -19.96
C ILE A 171 6.66 -4.16 -19.57
N THR A 172 6.85 -4.36 -18.26
CA THR A 172 8.01 -5.05 -17.70
C THR A 172 7.55 -6.37 -17.10
N GLU A 173 8.27 -7.45 -17.41
CA GLU A 173 8.15 -8.73 -16.70
C GLU A 173 8.94 -8.66 -15.39
N ASN A 174 8.29 -8.98 -14.27
CA ASN A 174 8.92 -8.98 -12.96
C ASN A 174 9.17 -10.42 -12.51
N GLN A 175 10.39 -10.69 -12.02
CA GLN A 175 10.77 -11.99 -11.46
C GLN A 175 11.28 -11.80 -10.03
N HIS A 176 10.54 -12.36 -9.08
CA HIS A 176 10.89 -12.32 -7.66
C HIS A 176 11.65 -13.59 -7.27
N LYS A 177 12.78 -13.43 -6.58
CA LYS A 177 13.59 -14.53 -6.03
C LYS A 177 13.87 -14.25 -4.56
N ASN A 178 13.73 -15.28 -3.74
CA ASN A 178 14.13 -15.28 -2.34
C ASN A 178 15.62 -15.59 -2.21
#